data_AF-A0A1V4QZS1-F1
#
_entry.id   AF-A0A1V4QZS1-F1
#
_cell.length_a   1.000
_cell.length_b   1.000
_cell.length_c   1.000
_cell.angle_alpha   90.00
_cell.angle_beta   90.00
_cell.angle_gamma   90.00
#
_symmetry.space_group_name_H-M   'P 1'
#
loop_
_entity.id
_entity.type
_entity.pdbx_description
1 polymer ?
#
loop_
_entity_poly.entity_id
_entity_poly.type
_entity_poly.pdbx_seq_one_letter_code
_entity_poly.pdbx_strand_id
1 'polypeptide(L)' 'MTKRELIDEITHLNPSAPPAFLAEFEPEDLAEYLRRLRDVQIPPAQRPAPAPPDQAHAPAPSADSEKKPEPALF' A
#
# COMPACT_ATOMS: atom_id res chain seq x y z
N MET A 1 -16.20 -11.94 10.56
CA MET A 1 -16.53 -13.19 9.86
C MET A 1 -16.19 -14.36 10.76
N THR A 2 -16.97 -15.43 10.71
CA THR A 2 -16.65 -16.68 11.41
C THR A 2 -15.54 -17.44 10.68
N LYS A 3 -14.82 -18.33 11.38
CA LYS A 3 -13.78 -19.20 10.79
C LYS A 3 -14.28 -19.95 9.56
N ARG A 4 -15.53 -20.42 9.61
CA ARG A 4 -16.18 -21.16 8.53
C ARG A 4 -16.46 -20.28 7.31
N GLU A 5 -16.93 -19.04 7.52
CA GLU A 5 -17.08 -18.06 6.43
C GLU A 5 -15.73 -17.69 5.80
N LEU A 6 -14.67 -17.56 6.60
CA LEU A 6 -13.33 -17.28 6.09
C LEU A 6 -12.83 -18.42 5.19
N ILE A 7 -12.99 -19.68 5.63
CA ILE A 7 -12.61 -20.85 4.84
C ILE A 7 -13.37 -20.86 3.51
N ASP A 8 -14.69 -20.67 3.55
CA ASP A 8 -15.55 -20.70 2.36
C ASP A 8 -15.11 -19.66 1.31
N GLU A 9 -14.90 -18.41 1.76
CA GLU A 9 -14.39 -17.31 0.92
C GLU A 9 -13.01 -17.61 0.33
N ILE A 10 -12.10 -18.18 1.11
CA ILE A 10 -10.77 -18.57 0.64
C ILE A 10 -10.88 -19.66 -0.43
N THR A 11 -11.69 -20.70 -0.22
CA THR A 11 -11.92 -21.75 -1.23
C THR A 11 -12.60 -21.22 -2.49
N HIS A 12 -13.48 -20.22 -2.36
CA HIS A 12 -14.11 -19.58 -3.50
C HIS A 12 -13.10 -18.81 -4.36
N LEU A 13 -12.16 -18.10 -3.72
CA LEU A 13 -11.11 -17.33 -4.41
C LEU A 13 -9.93 -18.17 -4.87
N ASN A 14 -9.59 -19.23 -4.13
CA ASN A 14 -8.49 -20.14 -4.40
C ASN A 14 -8.95 -21.60 -4.20
N PRO A 15 -9.60 -22.20 -5.22
CA PRO A 15 -10.11 -23.56 -5.13
C PRO A 15 -9.01 -24.63 -4.98
N SER A 16 -7.74 -24.27 -5.15
CA SER A 16 -6.61 -25.16 -4.89
C SER A 16 -6.31 -25.36 -3.39
N ALA A 17 -6.82 -24.50 -2.51
CA ALA A 17 -6.66 -24.63 -1.06
C ALA A 17 -7.81 -25.47 -0.47
N PRO A 18 -7.58 -26.71 0.00
CA PRO A 18 -8.65 -27.53 0.54
C PRO A 18 -9.14 -27.02 1.90
N PRO A 19 -10.45 -27.10 2.20
CA PRO A 19 -11.03 -26.58 3.44
C PRO A 19 -10.51 -27.31 4.70
N ALA A 20 -10.11 -28.57 4.57
CA ALA A 20 -9.51 -29.34 5.66
C ALA A 20 -8.16 -28.75 6.12
N PHE A 21 -7.34 -28.29 5.17
CA PHE A 21 -6.07 -27.61 5.45
C PHE A 21 -6.31 -26.25 6.10
N LEU A 22 -7.25 -25.47 5.56
CA LEU A 22 -7.60 -24.15 6.11
C LEU A 22 -8.18 -24.24 7.53
N ALA A 23 -8.83 -25.33 7.88
CA ALA A 23 -9.36 -25.56 9.23
C ALA A 23 -8.26 -25.69 10.30
N GLU A 24 -7.02 -26.03 9.92
CA GLU A 24 -5.87 -26.15 10.84
C GLU A 24 -5.31 -24.78 11.26
N PHE A 25 -5.66 -23.70 10.56
CA PHE A 25 -5.19 -22.35 10.83
C PHE A 25 -6.13 -21.59 11.75
N GLU A 26 -5.60 -20.61 12.47
CA GLU A 26 -6.40 -19.72 13.30
C GLU A 26 -7.18 -18.70 12.44
N PRO A 27 -8.32 -18.19 12.96
CA PRO A 27 -9.15 -17.25 12.21
C PRO A 27 -8.40 -15.96 11.83
N GLU A 28 -7.41 -15.53 12.62
CA GLU A 28 -6.55 -14.38 12.31
C GLU A 28 -5.67 -14.63 11.07
N ASP A 29 -5.03 -15.80 10.99
CA ASP A 29 -4.22 -16.19 9.82
C ASP A 29 -5.07 -16.34 8.57
N LEU A 30 -6.26 -16.92 8.69
CA LEU A 30 -7.21 -17.05 7.58
C LEU A 30 -7.66 -15.66 7.06
N ALA A 31 -7.90 -14.72 7.97
CA ALA A 31 -8.25 -13.35 7.59
C ALA A 31 -7.09 -12.62 6.87
N GLU A 32 -5.85 -12.80 7.35
CA GLU A 32 -4.64 -12.27 6.70
C GLU A 32 -4.46 -12.87 5.30
N TYR A 33 -4.62 -14.19 5.16
CA TYR A 33 -4.51 -14.89 3.87
C TYR A 33 -5.57 -14.41 2.87
N LEU A 34 -6.83 -14.32 3.32
CA LEU A 34 -7.94 -13.82 2.50
C LEU A 34 -7.70 -12.38 2.01
N ARG A 35 -7.14 -11.51 2.87
CA ARG A 35 -6.77 -10.14 2.50
C ARG A 35 -5.74 -10.13 1.36
N ARG A 36 -4.69 -10.96 1.46
CA ARG A 36 -3.64 -11.06 0.43
C ARG A 36 -4.20 -11.62 -0.89
N LEU A 37 -5.07 -12.62 -0.82
CA LEU A 37 -5.74 -13.16 -2.01
C LEU A 37 -6.52 -12.09 -2.77
N ARG A 38 -7.26 -11.24 -2.04
CA ARG A 38 -8.01 -10.14 -2.65
C ARG A 38 -7.10 -9.10 -3.30
N ASP A 39 -5.94 -8.80 -2.70
CA ASP A 39 -4.98 -7.85 -3.28
C ASP A 39 -4.36 -8.34 -4.60
N VAL A 40 -4.08 -9.64 -4.70
CA VAL A 40 -3.52 -10.26 -5.92
C VAL A 40 -4.56 -10.35 -7.05
N GLN A 41 -5.84 -10.52 -6.71
CA GLN A 41 -6.93 -10.56 -7.69
C GLN A 41 -7.23 -9.18 -8.31
N ILE A 42 -6.69 -8.08 -7.76
CA ILE A 42 -6.83 -6.76 -8.38
C ILE A 42 -5.89 -6.70 -9.59
N PRO A 43 -6.41 -6.71 -10.84
CA PRO A 43 -5.56 -6.58 -12.01
C PRO A 43 -4.79 -5.25 -11.94
N PRO A 44 -3.53 -5.20 -12.40
CA PRO A 44 -2.68 -4.01 -12.32
C PRO A 44 -3.29 -2.78 -13.01
N ALA A 45 -4.29 -2.97 -13.88
CA ALA A 45 -5.03 -1.90 -14.55
C ALA A 45 -5.94 -1.07 -13.61
N GLN A 46 -6.28 -1.55 -12.42
CA GLN A 46 -7.11 -0.84 -11.44
C GLN A 46 -6.35 -0.40 -10.18
N ARG A 47 -5.06 -0.70 -10.07
CA ARG A 47 -4.23 -0.16 -9.01
C ARG A 47 -4.06 1.33 -9.34
N PRO A 48 -4.67 2.29 -8.59
CA PRO A 48 -4.31 3.68 -8.79
C PRO A 48 -2.80 3.72 -8.61
N ALA A 49 -2.09 4.21 -9.64
CA ALA A 49 -0.64 4.26 -9.61
C ALA A 49 -0.24 4.87 -8.26
N PRO A 50 0.68 4.24 -7.49
CA PRO A 50 1.24 4.92 -6.35
C PRO A 50 1.77 6.25 -6.90
N ALA A 51 1.20 7.36 -6.42
CA ALA A 51 1.65 8.67 -6.83
C ALA A 51 3.18 8.67 -6.73
N PRO A 52 3.90 9.07 -7.80
CA PRO A 52 5.36 9.01 -7.79
C PRO A 52 5.86 9.69 -6.51
N PRO A 53 6.73 9.05 -5.70
CA PRO A 53 7.27 9.63 -4.47
C PRO A 53 8.31 10.73 -4.73
N ASP A 54 8.12 11.51 -5.80
CA ASP A 54 9.06 12.53 -6.25
C ASP A 54 8.30 13.84 -6.49
N GLN A 55 8.61 14.86 -5.66
CA GLN A 55 8.12 16.25 -5.68
C GLN A 55 7.08 16.73 -4.64
N ALA A 56 7.15 16.27 -3.39
CA ALA A 56 6.63 17.08 -2.26
C ALA A 56 7.69 17.41 -1.18
N HIS A 57 8.98 17.19 -1.48
CA HIS A 57 10.08 17.70 -0.68
C HIS A 57 10.88 18.70 -1.52
N ALA A 58 10.29 19.87 -1.80
CA ALA A 58 11.09 21.05 -2.00
C ALA A 58 11.39 21.60 -0.60
N PRO A 59 12.61 21.45 -0.05
CA PRO A 59 13.01 22.35 1.01
C PRO A 59 12.97 23.74 0.38
N ALA A 60 12.18 24.64 0.97
CA ALA A 60 12.21 26.05 0.63
C ALA A 60 13.68 26.49 0.59
N PRO A 61 14.16 27.16 -0.47
CA PRO A 61 15.44 27.83 -0.36
C PRO A 61 15.30 28.86 0.74
N SER A 62 15.97 28.60 1.86
CA SER A 62 16.29 29.59 2.87
C SER A 62 16.69 30.86 2.13
N ALA A 63 15.88 31.90 2.29
CA ALA A 63 16.21 33.25 1.88
C ALA A 63 17.38 33.69 2.77
N ASP A 64 18.59 33.31 2.34
CA ASP A 64 19.86 33.85 2.76
C ASP A 64 19.90 35.31 2.28
N SER A 65 19.18 36.17 3.01
CA SER A 65 19.32 37.62 2.92
C SER A 65 20.60 37.99 3.64
N GLU A 66 21.73 37.69 3.03
CA GLU A 66 22.98 38.34 3.38
C GLU A 66 23.71 38.74 2.10
N LYS A 67 23.75 40.05 1.87
CA LYS A 67 24.99 40.84 1.76
C LYS A 67 24.87 41.98 0.75
N LYS A 68 24.65 43.17 1.31
CA LYS A 68 25.03 44.47 0.75
C LYS A 68 26.47 44.38 0.19
N PRO A 69 26.73 44.92 -1.01
CA PRO A 69 27.50 46.16 -1.01
C PRO A 69 27.05 47.17 -2.10
N GLU A 70 26.95 48.43 -1.68
CA GLU A 70 27.29 49.66 -2.45
C GLU A 70 28.65 49.47 -3.20
N PRO A 71 29.05 50.23 -4.25
CA PRO A 71 28.78 51.66 -4.45
C PRO A 71 28.74 52.16 -5.93
N ALA A 72 28.79 53.49 -6.06
CA ALA A 72 29.16 54.35 -7.21
C ALA A 72 28.03 54.77 -8.17
N LEU A 73 27.55 56.01 -8.08
CA LEU A 73 28.10 57.24 -8.70
C LEU A 73 28.09 57.17 -10.23
N PHE A 74 27.11 57.83 -10.84
CA PHE A 74 27.27 58.72 -12.00
C PHE A 74 26.14 59.75 -12.01
#